data_AF-A0A897MXR8-F1
#
_entry.id   AF-A0A897MXR8-F1
#
_cell.length_a   1.000
_cell.length_b   1.000
_cell.length_c   1.000
_cell.angle_alpha   90.00
_cell.angle_beta   90.00
_cell.angle_gamma   90.00
#
_symmetry.space_group_name_H-M   'P 1'
#
loop_
_entity.id
_entity.type
_entity.pdbx_description
1 polymer ?
#
loop_
_entity_poly.entity_id
_entity_poly.type
_entity_poly.pdbx_seq_one_letter_code
_entity_poly.pdbx_strand_id
1 'polypeptide(L)'
;MRSRSAERHRQMSNRHTEMDVDPASVVADADVLAADLLVGGPARDALDYVRSHSWVELVASDQLLDDATVLIGRFATKQLAEEWRDRIERERVPVDHPPDDHPALASAYRGRAAHVLSFDDRLSSAQAGASLQSHVTVSVRHPKAFATVFDPESLYEALHDAEYPGPDRDPRD
;
A
#
# COMPACT_ATOMS: atom_id res chain seq x y z
N MET A 1 28.72 -36.50 26.57
CA MET A 1 27.85 -35.35 26.96
C MET A 1 28.70 -34.10 27.11
N ARG A 2 28.86 -33.34 26.02
CA ARG A 2 29.36 -31.96 26.03
C ARG A 2 28.52 -31.13 25.08
N SER A 3 27.84 -30.16 25.66
CA SER A 3 27.27 -28.91 25.13
C SER A 3 26.61 -28.90 23.75
N ARG A 4 25.31 -29.22 23.74
CA ARG A 4 24.31 -28.66 22.81
C ARG A 4 24.12 -27.12 22.95
N SER A 5 24.84 -26.46 23.87
CA SER A 5 24.74 -25.03 24.14
C SER A 5 25.59 -24.13 23.22
N ALA A 6 26.56 -24.67 22.47
CA ALA A 6 27.39 -23.85 21.57
C ALA A 6 26.78 -23.69 20.17
N GLU A 7 25.85 -24.56 19.78
CA GLU A 7 25.22 -24.56 18.45
C GLU A 7 23.99 -23.66 18.38
N ARG A 8 23.35 -23.40 19.53
CA ARG A 8 22.22 -22.46 19.66
C ARG A 8 22.61 -21.00 19.59
N HIS A 9 23.88 -20.67 19.86
CA HIS A 9 24.37 -19.28 19.79
C HIS A 9 24.81 -18.84 18.39
N ARG A 10 24.89 -19.77 17.43
CA ARG A 10 25.28 -19.45 16.04
C ARG A 10 24.09 -19.27 15.09
N GLN A 11 22.87 -19.51 15.58
CA GLN A 11 21.63 -19.49 14.80
C GLN A 11 20.76 -18.25 15.07
N MET A 12 21.34 -17.18 15.65
CA MET A 12 20.67 -15.89 15.90
C MET A 12 21.38 -14.70 15.21
N SER A 13 22.37 -14.95 14.36
CA SER A 13 23.11 -13.90 13.63
C SER A 13 22.96 -14.04 12.12
N ASN A 14 21.74 -14.31 11.67
CA ASN A 14 21.34 -14.15 10.27
C ASN A 14 20.07 -13.29 10.18
N ARG A 15 20.00 -12.21 10.95
CA ARG A 15 19.14 -11.08 10.58
C ARG A 15 19.85 -10.34 9.44
N HIS A 16 19.70 -10.85 8.22
CA HIS A 16 19.65 -9.95 7.08
C HIS A 16 18.56 -8.94 7.42
N THR A 17 18.85 -7.65 7.36
CA THR A 17 17.87 -6.59 7.63
C THR A 17 16.79 -6.64 6.55
N GLU A 18 15.82 -7.55 6.70
CA GLU A 18 14.49 -7.37 6.16
C GLU A 18 14.00 -6.03 6.70
N MET A 19 13.78 -5.05 5.83
CA MET A 19 13.04 -3.88 6.25
C MET A 19 11.62 -4.36 6.53
N ASP A 20 11.26 -4.38 7.81
CA ASP A 20 9.92 -4.72 8.28
C ASP A 20 8.87 -3.85 7.55
N VAL A 21 8.10 -4.46 6.65
CA VAL A 21 6.99 -3.77 5.99
C VAL A 21 5.90 -3.49 7.02
N ASP A 22 5.24 -2.35 6.92
CA ASP A 22 4.08 -2.06 7.73
C ASP A 22 2.84 -2.66 7.06
N PRO A 23 2.20 -3.69 7.68
CA PRO A 23 1.02 -4.33 7.12
C PRO A 23 -0.21 -3.41 7.09
N ALA A 24 -0.22 -2.31 7.85
CA ALA A 24 -1.26 -1.29 7.81
C ALA A 24 -0.99 -0.19 6.77
N SER A 25 0.13 -0.24 6.05
CA SER A 25 0.45 0.73 5.00
C SER A 25 0.17 0.15 3.61
N VAL A 26 -0.65 0.86 2.84
CA VAL A 26 -1.13 0.47 1.51
C VAL A 26 -0.85 1.58 0.51
N VAL A 27 -0.41 1.22 -0.69
CA VAL A 27 -0.33 2.13 -1.84
C VAL A 27 -1.39 1.72 -2.84
N ALA A 28 -2.13 2.68 -3.40
CA ALA A 28 -2.94 2.47 -4.58
C ALA A 28 -2.29 3.14 -5.78
N ASP A 29 -2.07 2.37 -6.85
CA ASP A 29 -1.50 2.84 -8.10
C ASP A 29 -2.46 3.83 -8.81
N ALA A 30 -1.95 4.58 -9.78
CA ALA A 30 -2.69 5.66 -10.44
C ALA A 30 -3.97 5.18 -11.11
N ASP A 31 -3.97 3.97 -11.67
CA ASP A 31 -5.14 3.34 -12.28
C ASP A 31 -6.22 2.97 -11.26
N VAL A 32 -5.84 2.51 -10.07
CA VAL A 32 -6.75 2.21 -8.96
C VAL A 32 -7.34 3.49 -8.39
N LEU A 33 -6.52 4.52 -8.16
CA LEU A 33 -6.98 5.83 -7.70
C LEU A 33 -7.99 6.45 -8.66
N ALA A 34 -7.71 6.41 -9.97
CA ALA A 34 -8.64 6.90 -10.98
C ALA A 34 -9.93 6.06 -11.05
N ALA A 35 -9.83 4.73 -10.96
CA ALA A 35 -10.99 3.84 -10.99
C ALA A 35 -11.88 4.01 -9.75
N ASP A 36 -11.30 4.21 -8.57
CA ASP A 36 -12.05 4.50 -7.33
C ASP A 36 -12.94 5.72 -7.50
N LEU A 37 -12.39 6.82 -8.05
CA LEU A 37 -13.17 8.02 -8.33
C LEU A 37 -14.22 7.80 -9.43
N LEU A 38 -13.81 7.26 -10.57
CA LEU A 38 -14.58 7.34 -11.82
C LEU A 38 -15.55 6.17 -12.04
N VAL A 39 -15.23 4.99 -11.50
CA VAL A 39 -15.96 3.75 -11.80
C VAL A 39 -16.50 3.09 -10.53
N GLY A 40 -15.74 3.15 -9.44
CA GLY A 40 -16.01 2.41 -8.22
C GLY A 40 -15.65 0.93 -8.35
N GLY A 41 -16.54 0.06 -7.87
CA GLY A 41 -16.33 -1.39 -7.89
C GLY A 41 -15.11 -1.80 -7.06
N PRO A 42 -14.29 -2.76 -7.52
CA PRO A 42 -13.22 -3.31 -6.69
C PRO A 42 -12.18 -2.31 -6.20
N ALA A 43 -11.92 -1.23 -6.95
CA ALA A 43 -11.03 -0.17 -6.50
C ALA A 43 -11.59 0.57 -5.29
N ARG A 44 -12.87 0.96 -5.37
CA ARG A 44 -13.57 1.63 -4.27
C ARG A 44 -13.81 0.71 -3.10
N ASP A 45 -14.20 -0.55 -3.32
CA ASP A 45 -14.39 -1.51 -2.24
C ASP A 45 -13.08 -1.71 -1.45
N ALA A 46 -11.93 -1.78 -2.14
CA ALA A 46 -10.62 -1.88 -1.51
C ALA A 46 -10.23 -0.60 -0.76
N LEU A 47 -10.43 0.58 -1.36
CA LEU A 47 -10.08 1.85 -0.71
C LEU A 47 -11.07 2.27 0.38
N ASP A 48 -12.31 1.79 0.36
CA ASP A 48 -13.27 1.97 1.46
C ASP A 48 -12.72 1.24 2.71
N TYR A 49 -12.12 0.04 2.59
CA TYR A 49 -11.43 -0.59 3.72
C TYR A 49 -10.28 0.25 4.26
N VAL A 50 -9.49 0.88 3.40
CA VAL A 50 -8.39 1.74 3.83
C VAL A 50 -8.93 3.00 4.53
N ARG A 51 -9.88 3.72 3.90
CA ARG A 51 -10.43 4.98 4.40
C ARG A 51 -11.26 4.80 5.68
N SER A 52 -11.88 3.63 5.88
CA SER A 52 -12.68 3.32 7.07
C SER A 52 -11.88 3.17 8.37
N HIS A 53 -10.54 3.12 8.29
CA HIS A 53 -9.67 2.85 9.43
C HIS A 53 -8.60 3.92 9.56
N SER A 54 -8.63 4.68 10.65
CA SER A 54 -7.63 5.73 10.89
C SER A 54 -6.20 5.21 11.05
N TRP A 55 -6.06 3.92 11.38
CA TRP A 55 -4.81 3.22 11.59
C TRP A 55 -4.29 2.52 10.32
N VAL A 56 -5.03 2.54 9.21
CA VAL A 56 -4.56 2.06 7.90
C VAL A 56 -4.17 3.28 7.07
N GLU A 57 -2.93 3.31 6.61
CA GLU A 57 -2.35 4.45 5.92
C GLU A 57 -2.36 4.25 4.41
N LEU A 58 -2.94 5.21 3.67
CA LEU A 58 -2.77 5.32 2.23
C LEU A 58 -1.47 6.08 1.95
N VAL A 59 -0.41 5.38 1.58
CA VAL A 59 0.88 5.97 1.23
C VAL A 59 0.90 6.36 -0.24
N ALA A 60 1.36 7.57 -0.55
CA ALA A 60 1.57 8.00 -1.94
C ALA A 60 2.60 9.12 -2.05
N SER A 61 3.33 9.17 -3.16
CA SER A 61 4.18 10.29 -3.55
C SER A 61 3.45 11.31 -4.41
N ASP A 62 4.04 12.50 -4.57
CA ASP A 62 3.49 13.54 -5.45
C ASP A 62 3.44 13.07 -6.90
N GLN A 63 4.46 12.35 -7.34
CA GLN A 63 4.57 11.78 -8.68
C GLN A 63 3.44 10.77 -8.94
N LEU A 64 3.12 9.92 -7.96
CA LEU A 64 2.02 8.97 -8.08
C LEU A 64 0.66 9.69 -8.19
N LEU A 65 0.46 10.71 -7.35
CA LEU A 65 -0.74 11.52 -7.42
C LEU A 65 -0.80 12.34 -8.72
N ASP A 66 0.33 12.76 -9.29
CA ASP A 66 0.38 13.50 -10.57
C ASP A 66 -0.10 12.60 -11.72
N ASP A 67 0.39 11.36 -11.77
CA ASP A 67 -0.03 10.37 -12.75
C ASP A 67 -1.54 10.09 -12.67
N ALA A 68 -2.06 9.95 -11.45
CA ALA A 68 -3.49 9.76 -11.22
C ALA A 68 -4.33 11.00 -11.61
N THR A 69 -3.88 12.22 -11.29
CA THR A 69 -4.53 13.47 -11.72
C THR A 69 -4.63 13.55 -13.24
N VAL A 70 -3.54 13.23 -13.95
CA VAL A 70 -3.52 13.20 -15.43
C VAL A 70 -4.51 12.17 -15.97
N LEU A 71 -4.56 10.98 -15.36
CA LEU A 71 -5.47 9.91 -15.77
C LEU A 71 -6.93 10.31 -15.56
N ILE A 72 -7.26 10.89 -14.41
CA ILE A 72 -8.62 11.39 -14.12
C ILE A 72 -9.00 12.49 -15.09
N GLY A 73 -8.13 13.48 -15.32
CA GLY A 73 -8.38 14.58 -16.25
C GLY A 73 -8.56 14.12 -17.70
N ARG A 74 -8.03 12.96 -18.07
CA ARG A 74 -8.23 12.34 -19.39
C ARG A 74 -9.64 11.76 -19.57
N PHE A 75 -10.26 11.25 -18.50
CA PHE A 75 -11.55 10.57 -18.54
C PHE A 75 -12.70 11.39 -17.93
N ALA A 76 -12.40 12.51 -17.29
CA ALA A 76 -13.37 13.42 -16.67
C ALA A 76 -13.06 14.89 -17.00
N THR A 77 -13.39 15.80 -16.08
CA THR A 77 -13.09 17.22 -16.22
C THR A 77 -11.80 17.58 -15.49
N LYS A 78 -11.12 18.64 -15.97
CA LYS A 78 -9.96 19.20 -15.28
C LYS A 78 -10.30 19.64 -13.85
N GLN A 79 -11.46 20.26 -13.65
CA GLN A 79 -11.92 20.68 -12.33
C GLN A 79 -12.07 19.49 -11.37
N LEU A 80 -12.67 18.38 -11.81
CA LEU A 80 -12.80 17.19 -10.96
C LEU A 80 -11.42 16.62 -10.59
N ALA A 81 -10.46 16.65 -11.52
CA ALA A 81 -9.10 16.19 -11.26
C ALA A 81 -8.38 17.07 -10.22
N GLU A 82 -8.56 18.39 -10.28
CA GLU A 82 -8.00 19.35 -9.31
C GLU A 82 -8.65 19.17 -7.93
N GLU A 83 -9.98 19.07 -7.85
CA GLU A 83 -10.71 18.82 -6.60
C GLU A 83 -10.34 17.46 -5.97
N TRP A 84 -10.18 16.43 -6.80
CA TRP A 84 -9.69 15.13 -6.35
C TRP A 84 -8.27 15.24 -5.78
N ARG A 85 -7.39 15.99 -6.46
CA ARG A 85 -6.01 16.18 -6.02
C ARG A 85 -5.93 16.86 -4.66
N ASP A 86 -6.69 17.93 -4.46
CA ASP A 86 -6.74 18.66 -3.18
C ASP A 86 -7.29 17.80 -2.03
N ARG A 87 -8.19 16.85 -2.34
CA ARG A 87 -8.72 15.90 -1.36
C ARG A 87 -7.68 14.85 -1.00
N ILE A 88 -7.16 14.12 -1.99
CA ILE A 88 -6.28 12.97 -1.76
C ILE A 88 -4.95 13.38 -1.12
N GLU A 89 -4.45 14.60 -1.38
CA GLU A 89 -3.25 15.15 -0.72
C GLU A 89 -3.40 15.27 0.80
N ARG A 90 -4.61 15.54 1.30
CA ARG A 90 -4.89 15.63 2.75
C ARG A 90 -5.08 14.27 3.40
N GLU A 91 -5.46 13.26 2.62
CA GLU A 91 -5.75 11.91 3.10
C GLU A 91 -4.51 11.02 3.14
N ARG A 92 -3.61 11.15 2.16
CA ARG A 92 -2.43 10.29 2.07
C ARG A 92 -1.39 10.58 3.14
N VAL A 93 -0.57 9.58 3.41
CA VAL A 93 0.75 9.74 4.05
C VAL A 93 1.78 10.03 2.94
N PRO A 94 2.41 11.21 2.94
CA PRO A 94 3.32 11.62 1.87
C PRO A 94 4.68 10.94 1.98
N VAL A 95 5.26 10.57 0.84
CA VAL A 95 6.62 10.03 0.74
C VAL A 95 7.36 10.60 -0.46
N ASP A 96 8.66 10.84 -0.28
CA ASP A 96 9.57 11.29 -1.34
C ASP A 96 10.35 10.13 -1.94
N HIS A 97 10.51 10.13 -3.26
CA HIS A 97 11.40 9.22 -3.97
C HIS A 97 12.02 9.87 -5.21
N PRO A 98 13.18 9.36 -5.69
CA PRO A 98 13.73 9.74 -6.98
C PRO A 98 12.74 9.43 -8.13
N PRO A 99 12.74 10.22 -9.21
CA PRO A 99 11.74 10.10 -10.29
C PRO A 99 11.92 8.88 -11.20
N ASP A 100 13.05 8.16 -11.08
CA ASP A 100 13.43 7.13 -12.05
C ASP A 100 12.71 5.77 -11.83
N ASP A 101 12.06 5.61 -10.67
CA ASP A 101 11.32 4.39 -10.31
C ASP A 101 9.82 4.54 -10.57
N HIS A 102 9.13 3.40 -10.77
CA HIS A 102 7.67 3.40 -10.88
C HIS A 102 7.03 4.02 -9.62
N PRO A 103 6.19 5.08 -9.71
CA PRO A 103 5.76 5.84 -8.54
C PRO A 103 5.06 5.03 -7.45
N ALA A 104 4.21 4.06 -7.82
CA ALA A 104 3.57 3.17 -6.84
C ALA A 104 4.58 2.28 -6.08
N LEU A 105 5.54 1.66 -6.78
CA LEU A 105 6.56 0.82 -6.14
C LEU A 105 7.52 1.65 -5.29
N ALA A 106 7.91 2.82 -5.78
CA ALA A 106 8.79 3.73 -5.08
C ALA A 106 8.13 4.27 -3.79
N SER A 107 6.83 4.60 -3.87
CA SER A 107 6.02 4.98 -2.71
C SER A 107 5.96 3.85 -1.69
N ALA A 108 5.71 2.62 -2.13
CA ALA A 108 5.64 1.47 -1.24
C ALA A 108 6.99 1.17 -0.57
N TYR A 109 8.09 1.25 -1.31
CA TYR A 109 9.42 1.07 -0.75
C TYR A 109 9.75 2.14 0.30
N ARG A 110 9.43 3.41 0.03
CA ARG A 110 9.75 4.53 0.93
C ARG A 110 8.84 4.61 2.14
N GLY A 111 7.54 4.34 1.97
CA GLY A 111 6.57 4.29 3.06
C GLY A 111 6.43 2.92 3.70
N ARG A 112 7.31 1.96 3.34
CA ARG A 112 7.33 0.59 3.87
C ARG A 112 5.99 -0.14 3.73
N ALA A 113 5.18 0.20 2.72
CA ALA A 113 3.87 -0.40 2.53
C ALA A 113 3.96 -1.90 2.24
N ALA A 114 3.14 -2.70 2.92
CA ALA A 114 3.04 -4.12 2.65
C ALA A 114 2.28 -4.42 1.35
N HIS A 115 1.43 -3.49 0.89
CA HIS A 115 0.56 -3.72 -0.26
C HIS A 115 0.65 -2.60 -1.30
N VAL A 116 0.68 -3.00 -2.57
CA VAL A 116 0.45 -2.13 -3.72
C VAL A 116 -0.77 -2.65 -4.47
N LEU A 117 -1.81 -1.83 -4.59
CA LEU A 117 -3.00 -2.13 -5.37
C LEU A 117 -2.80 -1.60 -6.78
N SER A 118 -2.87 -2.45 -7.80
CA SER A 118 -2.75 -2.05 -9.21
C SER A 118 -3.61 -2.94 -10.10
N PHE A 119 -4.10 -2.40 -11.24
CA PHE A 119 -4.67 -3.22 -12.30
C PHE A 119 -3.63 -3.64 -13.35
N ASP A 120 -2.40 -3.12 -13.28
CA ASP A 120 -1.32 -3.53 -14.16
C ASP A 120 -0.66 -4.84 -13.68
N ASP A 121 -1.05 -5.95 -14.28
CA ASP A 121 -0.46 -7.26 -13.99
C ASP A 121 1.07 -7.29 -14.21
N ARG A 122 1.62 -6.37 -15.02
CA ARG A 122 3.07 -6.28 -15.25
C ARG A 122 3.81 -5.78 -14.02
N LEU A 123 3.18 -4.98 -13.15
CA LEU A 123 3.79 -4.51 -11.90
C LEU A 123 4.14 -5.68 -10.97
N SER A 124 3.29 -6.71 -10.93
CA SER A 124 3.58 -7.95 -10.20
C SER A 124 4.84 -8.64 -10.73
N SER A 125 5.05 -8.64 -12.06
CA SER A 125 6.24 -9.23 -12.69
C SER A 125 7.50 -8.36 -12.54
N ALA A 126 7.35 -7.03 -12.60
CA ALA A 126 8.44 -6.08 -12.40
C ALA A 126 8.95 -6.15 -10.96
N GLN A 127 8.03 -6.26 -9.99
CA GLN A 127 8.36 -6.51 -8.59
C GLN A 127 9.09 -7.85 -8.42
N ALA A 128 8.65 -8.93 -9.06
CA ALA A 128 9.39 -10.19 -9.00
C ALA A 128 10.85 -10.03 -9.47
N GLY A 129 11.11 -9.17 -10.47
CA GLY A 129 12.45 -8.78 -10.89
C GLY A 129 13.21 -7.92 -9.86
N ALA A 130 12.54 -6.94 -9.25
CA ALA A 130 13.15 -6.01 -8.28
C ALA A 130 13.38 -6.64 -6.88
N SER A 131 12.50 -7.54 -6.44
CA SER A 131 12.60 -8.28 -5.17
C SER A 131 13.72 -9.34 -5.20
N LEU A 132 14.12 -9.82 -6.37
CA LEU A 132 15.36 -10.59 -6.51
C LEU A 132 16.61 -9.74 -6.16
N GLN A 133 16.51 -8.42 -6.24
CA GLN A 133 17.59 -7.48 -5.93
C GLN A 133 17.45 -6.78 -4.57
N SER A 134 16.27 -6.83 -3.94
CA SER A 134 15.95 -6.10 -2.71
C SER A 134 15.20 -7.00 -1.71
N HIS A 135 15.68 -7.07 -0.47
CA HIS A 135 15.13 -7.90 0.62
C HIS A 135 13.81 -7.35 1.21
N VAL A 136 12.95 -6.73 0.39
CA VAL A 136 11.64 -6.18 0.79
C VAL A 136 10.55 -6.92 0.03
N THR A 137 9.63 -7.54 0.76
CA THR A 137 8.50 -8.27 0.18
C THR A 137 7.24 -7.40 0.26
N VAL A 138 7.16 -6.36 -0.56
CA VAL A 138 5.88 -5.70 -0.86
C VAL A 138 5.00 -6.68 -1.62
N SER A 139 3.68 -6.61 -1.51
CA SER A 139 2.76 -7.47 -2.27
C SER A 139 1.93 -6.63 -3.24
N VAL A 140 2.23 -6.74 -4.54
CA VAL A 140 1.37 -6.19 -5.59
C VAL A 140 0.14 -7.08 -5.77
N ARG A 141 -1.07 -6.49 -5.75
CA ARG A 141 -2.35 -7.21 -5.87
C ARG A 141 -3.37 -6.41 -6.65
N HIS A 142 -4.26 -7.12 -7.33
CA HIS A 142 -5.47 -6.54 -7.88
C HIS A 142 -6.41 -6.08 -6.74
N PRO A 143 -7.11 -4.93 -6.84
CA PRO A 143 -7.99 -4.41 -5.76
C PRO A 143 -9.03 -5.41 -5.26
N LYS A 144 -9.69 -6.13 -6.18
CA LYS A 144 -10.62 -7.23 -5.84
C LYS A 144 -9.97 -8.30 -4.94
N ALA A 145 -8.74 -8.68 -5.23
CA ALA A 145 -8.04 -9.70 -4.46
C ALA A 145 -7.73 -9.18 -3.06
N PHE A 146 -7.30 -7.93 -2.92
CA PHE A 146 -7.11 -7.27 -1.63
C PHE A 146 -8.42 -7.22 -0.83
N ALA A 147 -9.51 -6.68 -1.40
CA ALA A 147 -10.81 -6.60 -0.71
C ALA A 147 -11.39 -7.95 -0.29
N THR A 148 -10.96 -9.05 -0.93
CA THR A 148 -11.40 -10.41 -0.56
C THR A 148 -10.63 -10.97 0.64
N VAL A 149 -9.37 -10.56 0.83
CA VAL A 149 -8.47 -11.16 1.83
C VAL A 149 -8.08 -10.23 2.96
N PHE A 150 -8.30 -8.93 2.79
CA PHE A 150 -8.02 -7.94 3.81
C PHE A 150 -9.02 -8.11 4.95
N ASP A 151 -8.49 -8.42 6.12
CA ASP A 151 -9.25 -8.64 7.35
C ASP A 151 -8.79 -7.60 8.40
N PRO A 152 -9.53 -6.49 8.55
CA PRO A 152 -9.15 -5.43 9.48
C PRO A 152 -9.18 -5.90 10.94
N GLU A 153 -10.03 -6.87 11.28
CA GLU A 153 -10.12 -7.42 12.64
C GLU A 153 -8.82 -8.15 12.99
N SER A 154 -8.47 -9.17 12.21
CA SER A 154 -7.23 -9.92 12.42
C SER A 154 -5.98 -9.04 12.38
N LEU A 155 -5.94 -8.04 11.50
CA LEU A 155 -4.81 -7.13 11.40
C LEU A 155 -4.72 -6.20 12.61
N TYR A 156 -5.84 -5.61 13.05
CA TYR A 156 -5.87 -4.70 14.19
C TYR A 156 -5.42 -5.42 15.47
N GLU A 157 -5.97 -6.61 15.74
CA GLU A 157 -5.61 -7.39 16.92
C GLU A 157 -4.12 -7.76 16.95
N ALA A 158 -3.55 -8.08 15.79
CA ALA A 158 -2.13 -8.37 15.66
C ALA A 158 -1.23 -7.15 15.89
N LEU A 159 -1.67 -5.95 15.49
CA LEU A 159 -0.89 -4.71 15.63
C LEU A 159 -1.01 -4.08 17.02
N HIS A 160 -2.19 -4.17 17.63
CA HIS A 160 -2.53 -3.42 18.85
C HIS A 160 -2.63 -4.29 20.11
N ASP A 161 -2.60 -5.63 19.99
CA ASP A 161 -2.82 -6.56 21.09
C ASP A 161 -4.14 -6.25 21.84
N ALA A 162 -5.17 -5.88 21.07
CA ALA A 162 -6.46 -5.40 21.56
C ALA A 162 -7.60 -5.78 20.58
N GLU A 163 -8.80 -6.00 21.11
CA GLU A 163 -10.00 -6.31 20.32
C GLU A 163 -10.31 -5.20 19.32
N TYR A 164 -10.64 -5.58 18.09
CA TYR A 164 -10.96 -4.65 17.02
C TYR A 164 -12.27 -3.88 17.30
N PRO A 165 -12.24 -2.54 17.37
CA PRO A 165 -13.42 -1.75 17.72
C PRO A 165 -14.42 -1.56 16.56
N GLY A 166 -14.12 -2.12 15.38
CA GLY A 166 -14.82 -1.78 14.14
C GLY A 166 -14.20 -0.58 13.41
N PRO A 167 -14.76 -0.19 12.25
CA PRO A 167 -14.31 0.99 11.51
C PRO A 167 -14.58 2.27 12.31
N ASP A 168 -13.63 3.19 12.27
CA ASP A 168 -13.65 4.44 13.04
C ASP A 168 -13.78 5.70 12.16
N ARG A 169 -13.91 5.51 10.84
CA ARG A 169 -14.17 6.57 9.86
C ARG A 169 -15.27 6.17 8.88
N ASP A 170 -16.09 7.14 8.45
CA ASP A 170 -16.88 6.97 7.23
C ASP A 170 -15.91 7.05 6.04
N PRO A 171 -15.82 6.03 5.19
CA PRO A 171 -14.87 6.03 4.08
C PRO A 171 -15.22 7.08 3.00
N ARG A 172 -16.38 7.73 3.06
CA ARG A 172 -16.88 8.63 1.99
C ARG A 172 -16.94 10.10 2.40
N ASP A 173 -16.75 10.40 3.68
CA ASP A 173 -16.71 11.76 4.21
C ASP A 173 -15.48 12.55 3.74
#